data_AF-A0A3C0VJH3-F1
#
_entry.id   AF-A0A3C0VJH3-F1
#
_cell.length_a   1.000
_cell.length_b   1.000
_cell.length_c   1.000
_cell.angle_alpha   90.00
_cell.angle_beta   90.00
_cell.angle_gamma   90.00
#
_symmetry.space_group_name_H-M   'P 1'
#
loop_
_entity.id
_entity.type
_entity.pdbx_description
1 polymer ?
#
loop_
_entity_poly.entity_id
_entity_poly.type
_entity_poly.pdbx_seq_one_letter_code
_entity_poly.pdbx_strand_id
1 'polypeptide(L)' 'MAMKPYSFLARSLAAVCAICPLCIARRRFPNSGYARVMRRVERCCPFCRAYDAADGETSRTEPAPPANR' A
#
# COMPACT_ATOMS: atom_id res chain seq x y z
N MET A 1 -19.00 10.90 -13.49
CA MET A 1 -17.80 10.73 -14.35
C MET A 1 -16.85 9.74 -13.70
N ALA A 2 -16.86 8.49 -14.15
CA ALA A 2 -15.94 7.44 -13.67
C ALA A 2 -14.81 7.29 -14.69
N MET A 3 -13.74 8.08 -14.53
CA MET A 3 -12.50 7.88 -15.27
C MET A 3 -11.75 6.72 -14.61
N LYS A 4 -11.93 5.50 -15.13
CA LYS A 4 -11.02 4.36 -14.94
C LYS A 4 -10.17 4.21 -16.20
N PRO A 5 -8.97 4.75 -16.19
CA PRO A 5 -7.82 4.01 -16.70
C PRO A 5 -6.81 3.87 -15.57
N TYR A 6 -5.99 2.83 -15.60
CA TYR A 6 -4.67 2.72 -14.94
C TYR A 6 -4.39 1.37 -14.27
N SER A 7 -4.73 0.26 -14.94
CA SER A 7 -4.15 -1.04 -14.58
C SER A 7 -2.61 -1.02 -14.61
N PHE A 8 -2.01 -0.17 -15.45
CA PHE A 8 -0.54 0.00 -15.51
C PHE A 8 0.01 1.02 -14.51
N LEU A 9 -0.57 2.23 -14.39
CA LEU A 9 -0.06 3.17 -13.37
C LEU A 9 -0.37 2.68 -11.96
N ALA A 10 -1.53 2.08 -11.67
CA ALA A 10 -1.78 1.54 -10.33
C ALA A 10 -0.72 0.49 -9.94
N ARG A 11 -0.31 -0.36 -10.88
CA ARG A 11 0.78 -1.34 -10.68
C ARG A 11 2.13 -0.67 -10.50
N SER A 12 2.46 0.37 -11.27
CA SER A 12 3.73 1.08 -11.09
C SER A 12 3.76 1.89 -9.79
N LEU A 13 2.66 2.54 -9.40
CA LEU A 13 2.51 3.19 -8.10
C LEU A 13 2.60 2.18 -6.94
N ALA A 14 2.03 1.00 -7.09
CA ALA A 14 2.17 -0.09 -6.12
C ALA A 14 3.63 -0.57 -6.03
N ALA A 15 4.31 -0.76 -7.16
CA ALA A 15 5.73 -1.13 -7.18
C ALA A 15 6.60 -0.06 -6.49
N VAL A 16 6.32 1.22 -6.73
CA VAL A 16 6.98 2.35 -6.04
C VAL A 16 6.72 2.30 -4.54
N CYS A 17 5.50 1.97 -4.11
CA CYS A 17 5.18 1.79 -2.70
C CYS A 17 5.93 0.62 -2.06
N ALA A 18 6.16 -0.47 -2.80
CA ALA A 18 6.90 -1.64 -2.34
C ALA A 18 8.38 -1.34 -2.07
N ILE A 19 8.99 -0.47 -2.89
CA ILE A 19 10.39 -0.03 -2.74
C ILE A 19 10.53 1.24 -1.89
N CYS A 20 9.42 1.83 -1.43
CA CYS A 20 9.46 3.08 -0.70
C CYS A 20 10.18 2.88 0.65
N PRO A 21 11.30 3.58 0.91
CA PRO A 21 12.10 3.39 2.13
C PRO A 21 11.30 3.69 3.39
N LEU A 22 10.30 4.57 3.28
CA LEU A 22 9.40 4.92 4.38
C LEU A 22 8.44 3.76 4.73
N CYS A 23 7.86 3.13 3.71
CA CYS A 23 6.98 1.98 3.90
C CYS A 23 7.77 0.76 4.40
N ILE A 24 8.99 0.56 3.89
CA ILE A 24 9.92 -0.47 4.34
C ILE A 24 10.32 -0.22 5.80
N ALA A 25 10.72 1.00 6.17
CA ALA A 25 11.10 1.35 7.54
C ALA A 25 9.95 1.11 8.53
N ARG A 26 8.71 1.44 8.15
CA ARG A 26 7.53 1.11 8.95
C ARG A 26 7.37 -0.40 9.16
N ARG A 27 7.51 -1.21 8.09
CA ARG A 27 7.42 -2.68 8.17
C ARG A 27 8.55 -3.27 9.00
N ARG A 28 9.76 -2.68 8.92
CA ARG A 28 10.94 -3.15 9.65
C ARG A 28 10.91 -2.77 11.13
N PHE A 29 10.31 -1.62 11.48
CA PHE A 29 10.27 -1.10 12.84
C PHE A 29 8.83 -0.77 13.30
N PRO A 30 7.94 -1.78 13.42
CA PRO A 30 6.51 -1.57 13.69
C PRO A 30 6.21 -0.96 15.08
N ASN A 31 7.13 -1.11 16.03
CA ASN A 31 7.03 -0.59 17.40
C ASN A 31 7.74 0.74 17.64
N SER A 32 8.28 1.37 16.58
CA SER A 32 8.95 2.67 16.69
C SER A 32 7.94 3.83 16.66
N GLY A 33 8.32 4.99 17.23
CA GLY A 33 7.55 6.23 17.10
C GLY A 33 7.31 6.63 15.64
N TYR A 34 8.26 6.28 14.76
CA TYR A 34 8.13 6.44 13.32
C TYR A 34 6.93 5.67 12.77
N ALA A 35 6.75 4.39 13.10
CA ALA A 35 5.60 3.61 12.63
C ALA A 35 4.26 4.21 13.08
N ARG A 36 4.19 4.80 14.28
CA ARG A 36 2.96 5.45 14.77
C ARG A 36 2.59 6.69 13.94
N VAL A 37 3.57 7.53 13.60
CA VAL A 37 3.36 8.68 12.71
C VAL A 37 3.03 8.21 11.30
N MET A 38 3.76 7.21 10.80
CA MET A 38 3.57 6.70 9.46
C MET A 38 2.22 6.03 9.24
N ARG A 39 1.58 5.52 10.31
CA ARG A 39 0.18 5.06 10.27
C ARG A 39 -0.85 6.14 9.96
N ARG A 40 -0.55 7.40 10.24
CA ARG A 40 -1.40 8.53 9.84
C ARG A 40 -1.09 8.97 8.43
N VAL A 41 0.19 9.00 8.06
CA VAL A 41 0.65 9.41 6.73
C VAL A 41 0.18 8.44 5.65
N GLU A 42 0.21 7.12 5.91
CA GLU A 42 -0.22 6.11 4.93
C GLU A 42 -1.69 6.28 4.51
N ARG A 43 -2.56 6.79 5.40
CA ARG A 43 -3.98 7.03 5.10
C ARG A 43 -4.17 8.12 4.05
N CYS A 44 -3.25 9.08 3.98
CA CYS A 44 -3.24 10.16 3.00
C CYS A 44 -2.34 9.85 1.80
N CYS A 45 -1.59 8.74 1.80
CA CYS A 45 -0.65 8.41 0.75
C CYS A 45 -1.35 7.68 -0.41
N PRO A 46 -1.39 8.27 -1.63
CA PRO A 46 -2.04 7.63 -2.78
C PRO A 46 -1.33 6.33 -3.21
N PHE A 47 -0.02 6.22 -2.96
CA PHE A 47 0.78 5.02 -3.26
C PHE A 47 0.44 3.85 -2.35
N CYS A 48 0.27 4.09 -1.04
CA CYS A 48 -0.11 3.05 -0.08
C CYS A 48 -1.50 2.51 -0.39
N ARG A 49 -2.45 3.38 -0.77
CA ARG A 49 -3.79 2.95 -1.21
C ARG A 49 -3.75 2.18 -2.53
N ALA A 50 -2.89 2.58 -3.47
CA ALA A 50 -2.71 1.85 -4.73
C ALA A 50 -2.06 0.46 -4.50
N TYR A 51 -1.12 0.35 -3.55
CA TYR A 51 -0.52 -0.92 -3.16
C TYR A 51 -1.54 -1.88 -2.53
N ASP A 52 -2.34 -1.38 -1.58
CA ASP A 52 -3.43 -2.14 -0.94
C ASP A 52 -4.49 -2.58 -1.96
N ALA A 53 -4.86 -1.69 -2.89
CA ALA A 53 -5.77 -2.01 -3.98
C ALA A 53 -5.18 -3.01 -5.00
N ALA A 54 -3.87 -2.98 -5.26
CA ALA A 54 -3.21 -3.94 -6.16
C ALA A 54 -3.08 -5.33 -5.53
N ASP A 55 -2.83 -5.39 -4.21
CA ASP A 55 -2.85 -6.63 -3.43
C ASP A 55 -4.28 -7.21 -3.38
N GLY A 56 -5.28 -6.34 -3.21
CA GLY A 56 -6.72 -6.64 -3.24
C GLY A 56 -7.31 -6.99 -4.62
N GLU A 57 -6.70 -6.53 -5.72
CA GLU A 57 -7.18 -6.80 -7.09
C GLU A 57 -6.57 -8.06 -7.69
N THR A 58 -5.40 -8.48 -7.21
CA THR A 58 -4.87 -9.85 -7.43
C THR A 58 -5.83 -10.91 -6.88
N SER A 59 -6.69 -10.50 -5.94
CA SER A 59 -7.60 -11.33 -5.19
C SER A 59 -9.08 -11.24 -5.62
N ARG A 60 -9.36 -10.77 -6.84
CA ARG A 60 -10.62 -11.13 -7.53
C ARG A 60 -10.60 -12.53 -8.17
N THR A 61 -9.51 -13.26 -7.94
CA THR A 61 -9.57 -14.67 -7.53
C THR A 61 -9.15 -14.71 -6.05
N GLU A 62 -10.12 -14.62 -5.13
CA GLU A 62 -10.04 -14.76 -3.66
C GLU A 62 -9.31 -13.68 -2.79
N PRO A 63 -10.01 -12.93 -1.88
CA PRO A 63 -9.53 -11.77 -1.09
C PRO A 63 -8.31 -12.07 -0.19
N ALA A 64 -7.30 -11.19 -0.24
CA ALA A 64 -6.09 -11.28 0.56
C ALA A 64 -6.35 -11.33 2.09
N PRO A 65 -5.67 -12.22 2.85
CA PRO A 65 -5.88 -12.40 4.29
C PRO A 65 -5.35 -11.20 5.11
N PRO A 66 -5.98 -10.88 6.26
CA PRO A 66 -5.63 -9.72 7.06
C PRO A 66 -4.23 -9.86 7.66
N ALA A 67 -3.51 -8.73 7.66
CA ALA A 67 -2.20 -8.58 8.24
C ALA A 67 -2.16 -8.97 9.73
N ASN A 68 -1.67 -10.17 10.04
CA ASN A 68 -1.15 -10.53 11.35
C ASN A 68 0.19 -11.29 11.24
N ARG A 69 1.30 -10.58 11.45
CA ARG A 69 2.53 -11.14 12.02
C ARG A 69 3.37 -10.04 12.65
#